data_AF-A0A1W2GHE0-F1
#
_entry.id   AF-A0A1W2GHE0-F1
#
_cell.length_a   1.000
_cell.length_b   1.000
_cell.length_c   1.000
_cell.angle_alpha   90.00
_cell.angle_beta   90.00
_cell.angle_gamma   90.00
#
_symmetry.space_group_name_H-M   'P 1'
#
loop_
_entity.id
_entity.type
_entity.pdbx_description
1 polymer ?
#
loop_
_entity_poly.entity_id
_entity_poly.type
_entity_poly.pdbx_seq_one_letter_code
_entity_poly.pdbx_strand_id
1 'polypeptide(L)'
;MELLYKDFISKLKKLFGKYDSEIHRFEKSSNSDISRELGYSDAQFSRLINKTATEGEYQRAIQNLDRILTIQNLESELKTGVKKTDWVRNKVWIFIATALLVLILLALMGIINISSIEESLEKIPKRDEMLRWTFETSFVSPYVKLDDLPEDCNYPCYKYQGKWKLKENYKIPFFIEKNGFHYLAKEASMYAKCTESESRNGNTLEGYEYQMHEIWYDKRELPIDSFIHENGSTEIKDFYQGLDFSKNPNFVKLATVHTFFRNEFVIDSAVVIRSGKVIGRDLEIRSRVQLLGDFNDESKVRSVLNELNRIATGRLEDFSRPIACQDAPVPHFDFHQIKDNDEMSFDCELTTSRVPLGYNKTYLLVDQYIKNSCRPNP
;
A
#
# COMPACT_ATOMS: atom_id res chain seq x y z
N MET A 1 2.60 26.18 -44.95
CA MET A 1 2.40 24.78 -45.39
C MET A 1 3.51 24.26 -46.31
N GLU A 2 3.76 24.83 -47.49
CA GLU A 2 4.75 24.27 -48.43
C GLU A 2 6.20 24.26 -47.89
N LEU A 3 6.59 25.32 -47.16
CA LEU A 3 7.90 25.42 -46.49
C LEU A 3 8.08 24.31 -45.44
N LEU A 4 7.05 24.06 -44.62
CA LEU A 4 7.08 23.02 -43.59
C LEU A 4 7.15 21.62 -44.18
N TYR A 5 6.43 21.36 -45.27
CA TYR A 5 6.54 20.10 -45.99
C TYR A 5 7.95 19.90 -46.56
N LYS A 6 8.54 20.92 -47.20
CA LYS A 6 9.91 20.84 -47.72
C LYS A 6 10.94 20.56 -46.62
N ASP A 7 10.79 21.20 -45.46
CA ASP A 7 11.67 20.99 -44.31
C ASP A 7 11.52 19.57 -43.73
N PHE A 8 10.28 19.11 -43.57
CA PHE A 8 9.96 17.74 -43.15
C PHE A 8 10.60 16.69 -44.08
N ILE A 9 10.42 16.82 -45.40
CA ILE A 9 11.04 15.91 -46.39
C ILE A 9 12.56 16.02 -46.35
N SER A 10 13.12 17.23 -46.20
CA SER A 10 14.57 17.41 -46.14
C SER A 10 15.20 16.71 -44.93
N LYS A 11 14.52 16.69 -43.78
CA LYS A 11 15.00 15.98 -42.59
C LYS A 11 14.85 14.47 -42.71
N LEU A 12 13.73 14.00 -43.25
CA LEU A 12 13.57 12.58 -43.57
C LEU A 12 14.64 12.08 -44.55
N LYS A 13 15.03 12.89 -45.55
CA LYS A 13 16.14 12.55 -46.46
C LYS A 13 17.47 12.32 -45.75
N LYS A 14 17.73 13.02 -44.64
CA LYS A 14 18.95 12.81 -43.84
C LYS A 14 18.94 11.47 -43.12
N LEU A 15 17.77 11.00 -42.68
CA LEU A 15 17.62 9.73 -41.94
C LEU A 15 17.44 8.52 -42.87
N PHE A 16 16.59 8.65 -43.89
CA PHE A 16 16.09 7.54 -44.72
C PHE A 16 16.59 7.57 -46.17
N GLY A 17 17.40 8.57 -46.54
CA GLY A 17 18.03 8.65 -47.85
C GLY A 17 17.15 9.25 -48.95
N LYS A 18 17.27 8.73 -50.18
CA LYS A 18 16.68 9.35 -51.38
C LYS A 18 15.14 9.24 -51.37
N TYR A 19 14.49 10.36 -51.63
CA TYR A 19 13.03 10.49 -51.71
C TYR A 19 12.59 10.72 -53.15
N ASP A 20 11.60 9.95 -53.57
CA ASP A 20 10.90 10.11 -54.83
C ASP A 20 9.65 10.98 -54.62
N SER A 21 9.64 12.15 -55.25
CA SER A 21 8.56 13.11 -55.14
C SER A 21 7.34 12.80 -56.00
N GLU A 22 7.45 11.93 -57.00
CA GLU A 22 6.33 11.57 -57.88
C GLU A 22 5.41 10.55 -57.20
N ILE A 23 5.99 9.59 -56.48
CA ILE A 23 5.24 8.53 -55.78
C ILE A 23 5.20 8.70 -54.25
N HIS A 24 5.77 9.78 -53.72
CA HIS A 24 5.81 10.12 -52.30
C HIS A 24 6.40 9.02 -51.40
N ARG A 25 7.53 8.41 -51.79
CA ARG A 25 8.18 7.30 -51.08
C ARG A 25 9.69 7.43 -51.02
N PHE A 26 10.32 6.76 -50.05
CA PHE A 26 11.78 6.62 -49.98
C PHE A 26 12.22 5.32 -50.63
N GLU A 27 13.37 5.33 -51.31
CA GLU A 27 13.83 4.19 -52.11
C GLU A 27 14.17 2.94 -51.26
N LYS A 28 14.65 3.16 -50.02
CA LYS A 28 15.19 2.09 -49.16
C LYS A 28 14.30 1.71 -47.98
N SER A 29 13.22 2.46 -47.76
CA SER A 29 12.36 2.29 -46.59
C SER A 29 10.91 2.53 -46.98
N SER A 30 10.01 1.61 -46.61
CA SER A 30 8.59 1.81 -46.88
C SER A 30 8.02 2.89 -45.97
N ASN A 31 6.92 3.54 -46.39
CA ASN A 31 6.27 4.56 -45.56
C ASN A 31 5.74 4.00 -44.22
N SER A 32 5.46 2.70 -44.13
CA SER A 32 5.07 2.06 -42.85
C SER A 32 6.27 1.77 -41.96
N ASP A 33 7.45 1.49 -42.52
CA ASP A 33 8.65 1.32 -41.72
C ASP A 33 9.08 2.67 -41.12
N ILE A 34 9.03 3.72 -41.95
CA ILE A 34 9.33 5.08 -41.51
C ILE A 34 8.32 5.57 -40.46
N SER A 35 7.03 5.26 -40.63
CA SER A 35 6.00 5.66 -39.64
C SER A 35 6.31 5.06 -38.27
N ARG A 36 6.65 3.76 -38.22
CA ARG A 36 6.98 3.04 -36.99
C ARG A 36 8.25 3.56 -36.34
N GLU A 37 9.30 3.80 -37.13
CA GLU A 37 10.58 4.31 -36.61
C GLU A 37 10.45 5.71 -36.03
N LEU A 38 9.53 6.52 -36.56
CA LEU A 38 9.23 7.86 -36.05
C LEU A 38 8.13 7.89 -34.97
N GLY A 39 7.53 6.74 -34.65
CA GLY A 39 6.46 6.63 -33.64
C GLY A 39 5.10 7.19 -34.08
N TYR A 40 4.83 7.24 -35.39
CA TYR A 40 3.54 7.64 -35.97
C TYR A 40 2.70 6.45 -36.39
N SER A 41 1.37 6.60 -36.39
CA SER A 41 0.51 5.64 -37.10
C SER A 41 0.66 5.79 -38.62
N ASP A 42 0.46 4.71 -39.37
CA ASP A 42 0.53 4.73 -40.84
C ASP A 42 -0.38 5.80 -41.46
N ALA A 43 -1.57 6.01 -40.87
CA ALA A 43 -2.51 7.03 -41.32
C ALA A 43 -1.99 8.46 -41.08
N GLN A 44 -1.36 8.72 -39.92
CA GLN A 44 -0.76 10.03 -39.61
C GLN A 44 0.44 10.32 -40.53
N PHE A 45 1.32 9.34 -40.72
CA PHE A 45 2.46 9.49 -41.62
C PHE A 45 2.02 9.65 -43.08
N SER A 46 0.98 8.93 -43.50
CA SER A 46 0.38 9.09 -44.84
C SER A 46 -0.12 10.52 -45.07
N ARG A 47 -0.71 11.17 -44.06
CA ARG A 47 -1.13 12.58 -44.17
C ARG A 47 0.05 13.55 -44.27
N LEU A 48 1.14 13.28 -43.55
CA LEU A 48 2.37 14.08 -43.61
C LEU A 48 3.09 13.93 -44.96
N ILE A 49 3.16 12.73 -45.52
CA ILE A 49 3.88 12.48 -46.79
C ILE A 49 3.11 12.98 -48.01
N ASN A 50 1.76 12.93 -47.96
CA ASN A 50 0.86 13.31 -49.05
C ASN A 50 0.35 14.77 -48.98
N LYS A 51 0.97 15.64 -48.17
CA LYS A 51 0.61 17.07 -48.07
C LYS A 51 -0.80 17.37 -47.50
N THR A 52 -1.43 16.43 -46.79
CA THR A 52 -2.79 16.60 -46.21
C THR A 52 -2.82 16.77 -44.69
N ALA A 53 -1.66 16.78 -44.04
CA ALA A 53 -1.51 17.13 -42.64
C ALA A 53 -1.72 18.64 -42.40
N THR A 54 -2.11 19.01 -41.18
CA THR A 54 -2.25 20.39 -40.71
C THR A 54 -0.88 21.01 -40.39
N GLU A 55 -0.82 22.33 -40.27
CA GLU A 55 0.41 23.05 -39.90
C GLU A 55 1.00 22.55 -38.58
N GLY A 56 0.18 22.39 -37.54
CA GLY A 56 0.62 21.90 -36.23
C GLY A 56 1.06 20.43 -36.25
N GLU A 57 0.62 19.63 -37.21
CA GLU A 57 1.14 18.27 -37.41
C GLU A 57 2.54 18.28 -38.03
N TYR A 58 2.79 19.15 -39.03
CA TYR A 58 4.14 19.30 -39.58
C TYR A 58 5.14 19.83 -38.56
N GLN A 59 4.76 20.84 -37.77
CA GLN A 59 5.66 21.40 -36.75
C GLN A 59 6.08 20.34 -35.72
N ARG A 60 5.13 19.53 -35.23
CA ARG A 60 5.43 18.42 -34.32
C ARG A 60 6.31 17.37 -34.96
N ALA A 61 6.06 17.03 -36.23
CA ALA A 61 6.86 16.06 -36.97
C ALA A 61 8.30 16.53 -37.22
N ILE A 62 8.48 17.81 -37.57
CA ILE A 62 9.80 18.42 -37.73
C ILE A 62 10.58 18.42 -36.42
N GLN A 63 9.94 18.82 -35.31
CA GLN A 63 10.58 18.81 -33.98
C GLN A 63 11.04 17.41 -33.56
N ASN A 64 10.25 16.37 -33.86
CA ASN A 64 10.63 15.00 -33.58
C ASN A 64 11.87 14.57 -34.39
N LEU A 65 11.89 14.89 -35.69
CA LEU A 65 13.03 14.59 -36.57
C LEU A 65 14.31 15.32 -36.15
N ASP A 66 14.20 16.56 -35.67
CA ASP A 66 15.36 17.31 -35.17
C ASP A 66 15.99 16.67 -33.93
N ARG A 67 15.16 16.14 -33.03
CA ARG A 67 15.66 15.41 -31.85
C ARG A 67 16.45 14.18 -32.28
N ILE A 68 15.91 13.40 -33.21
CA ILE A 68 16.57 12.18 -33.71
C ILE A 68 17.91 12.53 -34.38
N LEU A 69 17.93 13.53 -35.26
CA LEU A 69 19.17 13.96 -35.94
C LEU A 69 20.22 14.49 -34.95
N THR A 70 19.80 15.19 -33.90
CA THR A 70 20.70 15.71 -32.86
C THR A 70 21.34 14.55 -32.09
N ILE A 71 20.58 13.53 -31.72
CA ILE A 71 21.10 12.34 -31.04
C ILE A 71 22.12 11.62 -31.93
N GLN A 72 21.81 11.41 -33.22
CA GLN A 72 22.75 10.77 -34.15
C GLN A 72 24.06 11.55 -34.31
N ASN A 73 24.00 12.88 -34.38
CA ASN A 73 25.20 13.71 -34.44
C ASN A 73 26.07 13.55 -33.18
N LEU A 74 25.46 13.60 -31.99
CA LEU A 74 26.17 13.40 -30.72
C LEU A 74 26.82 12.02 -30.62
N GLU A 75 26.13 10.96 -31.07
CA GLU A 75 26.70 9.62 -31.13
C GLU A 75 27.88 9.51 -32.12
N SER A 76 27.85 10.25 -33.22
CA SER A 76 28.92 10.27 -34.21
C SER A 76 30.17 11.04 -33.72
N GLU A 77 29.96 12.11 -32.95
CA GLU A 77 31.03 12.88 -32.30
C GLU A 77 31.73 12.04 -31.23
N LEU A 78 30.97 11.24 -30.48
CA LEU A 78 31.52 10.29 -29.50
C LEU A 78 32.37 9.19 -30.16
N LYS A 79 32.04 8.76 -31.39
CA LYS A 79 32.77 7.71 -32.11
C LYS A 79 34.05 8.18 -32.82
N THR A 80 34.21 9.48 -33.07
CA THR A 80 35.34 10.03 -33.86
C THR A 80 36.47 10.66 -33.00
N GLY A 81 36.28 10.74 -31.68
CA GLY A 81 37.17 11.41 -30.73
C GLY A 81 38.44 10.70 -30.27
N VAL A 82 39.08 9.83 -31.07
CA VAL A 82 40.39 9.24 -30.71
C VAL A 82 41.41 9.35 -31.85
N LYS A 83 42.17 10.45 -31.88
CA LYS A 83 43.48 10.51 -32.55
C LYS A 83 44.59 10.31 -31.52
N LYS A 84 45.46 9.33 -31.76
CA LYS A 84 46.65 9.03 -30.95
C LYS A 84 47.75 10.08 -31.19
N THR A 85 48.37 10.55 -30.11
CA THR A 85 49.79 10.95 -30.07
C THR A 85 50.37 10.70 -28.66
N ASP A 86 51.62 10.26 -28.66
CA ASP A 86 52.37 9.70 -27.54
C ASP A 86 52.94 10.75 -26.58
N TRP A 87 52.82 10.52 -25.27
CA TRP A 87 53.77 11.05 -24.28
C TRP A 87 53.74 10.22 -22.98
N VAL A 88 54.55 9.16 -22.98
CA VAL A 88 54.68 8.18 -21.91
C VAL A 88 55.78 8.62 -20.94
N ARG A 89 55.40 8.99 -19.70
CA ARG A 89 56.15 8.56 -18.48
C ARG A 89 55.50 8.91 -17.13
N ASN A 90 54.52 9.81 -17.08
CA ASN A 90 53.84 10.19 -15.81
C ASN A 90 52.42 9.58 -15.62
N LYS A 91 51.98 8.71 -16.52
CA LYS A 91 50.59 8.24 -16.57
C LYS A 91 50.26 7.00 -15.73
N VAL A 92 51.22 6.19 -15.29
CA VAL A 92 50.89 4.91 -14.60
C VAL A 92 50.19 5.15 -13.26
N TRP A 93 50.68 6.10 -12.47
CA TRP A 93 50.07 6.44 -11.18
C TRP A 93 48.71 7.11 -11.32
N ILE A 94 48.53 7.96 -12.33
CA ILE A 94 47.23 8.55 -12.65
C ILE A 94 46.28 7.44 -13.14
N PHE A 95 46.74 6.51 -13.97
CA PHE A 95 45.93 5.38 -14.45
C PHE A 95 45.47 4.48 -13.31
N ILE A 96 46.35 4.15 -12.36
CA ILE A 96 45.99 3.34 -11.18
C ILE A 96 44.98 4.10 -10.32
N ALA A 97 45.21 5.39 -10.05
CA ALA A 97 44.27 6.20 -9.27
C ALA A 97 42.91 6.35 -9.96
N THR A 98 42.87 6.57 -11.28
CA THR A 98 41.63 6.62 -12.04
C THR A 98 40.94 5.26 -12.16
N ALA A 99 41.69 4.16 -12.29
CA ALA A 99 41.13 2.82 -12.31
C ALA A 99 40.49 2.46 -10.96
N LEU A 100 41.13 2.85 -9.86
CA LEU A 100 40.58 2.67 -8.52
C LEU A 100 39.35 3.55 -8.29
N LEU A 101 39.36 4.80 -8.78
CA LEU A 101 38.21 5.70 -8.74
C LEU A 101 37.03 5.17 -9.56
N VAL A 102 37.30 4.61 -10.74
CA VAL A 102 36.28 3.98 -11.61
C VAL A 102 35.74 2.71 -10.95
N LEU A 103 36.58 1.90 -10.31
CA LEU A 103 36.12 0.74 -9.53
C LEU A 103 35.24 1.14 -8.34
N ILE A 104 35.59 2.22 -7.64
CA ILE A 104 34.77 2.77 -6.55
C ILE A 104 33.46 3.33 -7.10
N LEU A 105 33.47 4.04 -8.22
CA LEU A 105 32.27 4.56 -8.88
C LEU A 105 31.37 3.44 -9.41
N LEU A 106 31.94 2.36 -9.96
CA LEU A 106 31.19 1.18 -10.40
C LEU A 106 30.63 0.39 -9.22
N ALA A 107 31.37 0.27 -8.12
CA ALA A 107 30.86 -0.32 -6.88
C ALA A 107 29.72 0.52 -6.28
N LEU A 108 29.85 1.85 -6.27
CA LEU A 108 28.80 2.77 -5.84
C LEU A 108 27.57 2.70 -6.75
N MET A 109 27.74 2.65 -8.07
CA MET A 109 26.63 2.46 -9.02
C MET A 109 25.99 1.08 -8.87
N GLY A 110 26.75 0.04 -8.56
CA GLY A 110 26.23 -1.29 -8.24
C GLY A 110 25.35 -1.27 -6.99
N ILE A 111 25.76 -0.56 -5.94
CA ILE A 111 24.98 -0.38 -4.72
C ILE A 111 23.70 0.44 -5.00
N ILE A 112 23.80 1.52 -5.80
CA ILE A 112 22.65 2.35 -6.17
C ILE A 112 21.65 1.56 -7.04
N ASN A 113 22.12 0.80 -8.03
CA ASN A 113 21.26 -0.01 -8.89
C ASN A 113 20.62 -1.19 -8.15
N ILE A 114 21.32 -1.80 -7.18
CA ILE A 114 20.71 -2.83 -6.32
C ILE A 114 19.62 -2.21 -5.45
N SER A 115 19.82 -0.97 -4.94
CA SER A 115 18.78 -0.27 -4.17
C SER A 115 17.58 0.17 -5.02
N SER A 116 17.76 0.44 -6.32
CA SER A 116 16.67 0.86 -7.21
C SER A 116 15.88 -0.30 -7.85
N ILE A 117 16.44 -1.51 -7.88
CA ILE A 117 15.73 -2.71 -8.37
C ILE A 117 14.74 -3.24 -7.31
N GLU A 118 14.92 -2.89 -6.04
CA GLU A 118 13.96 -3.25 -4.97
C GLU A 118 12.65 -2.45 -5.01
N GLU A 119 12.61 -1.33 -5.75
CA GLU A 119 11.47 -0.39 -5.71
C GLU A 119 10.44 -0.57 -6.83
N SER A 120 10.68 -1.45 -7.81
CA SER A 120 9.75 -1.71 -8.94
C SER A 120 9.12 -3.10 -8.95
N LEU A 121 9.19 -3.86 -7.86
CA LEU A 121 8.26 -4.96 -7.65
C LEU A 121 6.87 -4.33 -7.55
N GLU A 122 5.96 -4.66 -8.49
CA GLU A 122 4.54 -4.33 -8.39
C GLU A 122 4.11 -4.53 -6.94
N LYS A 123 3.87 -3.42 -6.24
CA LYS A 123 3.41 -3.45 -4.85
C LYS A 123 2.07 -4.17 -4.91
N ILE A 124 2.06 -5.44 -4.51
CA ILE A 124 0.84 -6.24 -4.44
C ILE A 124 -0.18 -5.36 -3.71
N PRO A 125 -1.32 -5.04 -4.34
CA PRO A 125 -2.29 -4.11 -3.78
C PRO A 125 -2.66 -4.59 -2.38
N LYS A 126 -2.52 -3.70 -1.39
CA LYS A 126 -2.83 -4.07 0.01
C LYS A 126 -4.30 -4.45 0.08
N ARG A 127 -4.65 -5.43 0.92
CA ARG A 127 -6.04 -5.93 1.02
C ARG A 127 -7.03 -4.85 1.44
N ASP A 128 -6.58 -3.81 2.14
CA ASP A 128 -7.39 -2.65 2.55
C ASP A 128 -7.53 -1.57 1.46
N GLU A 129 -6.95 -1.76 0.27
CA GLU A 129 -6.86 -0.72 -0.74
C GLU A 129 -8.21 -0.24 -1.26
N MET A 130 -9.18 -1.14 -1.44
CA MET A 130 -10.54 -0.73 -1.83
C MET A 130 -11.16 0.19 -0.78
N LEU A 131 -11.05 -0.19 0.50
CA LEU A 131 -11.56 0.61 1.62
C LEU A 131 -10.85 1.96 1.68
N ARG A 132 -9.52 1.96 1.56
CA ARG A 132 -8.70 3.17 1.48
C ARG A 132 -9.13 4.07 0.32
N TRP A 133 -9.27 3.51 -0.88
CA TRP A 133 -9.66 4.23 -2.08
C TRP A 133 -11.05 4.87 -1.94
N THR A 134 -12.02 4.18 -1.34
CA THR A 134 -13.37 4.73 -1.12
C THR A 134 -13.35 5.97 -0.21
N PHE A 135 -12.53 5.97 0.85
CA PHE A 135 -12.56 7.05 1.86
C PHE A 135 -11.51 8.14 1.64
N GLU A 136 -10.37 7.83 1.02
CA GLU A 136 -9.28 8.79 0.82
C GLU A 136 -9.33 9.49 -0.54
N THR A 137 -10.19 9.07 -1.47
CA THR A 137 -10.33 9.74 -2.76
C THR A 137 -11.43 10.80 -2.75
N SER A 138 -11.11 11.95 -3.35
CA SER A 138 -12.05 13.08 -3.50
C SER A 138 -13.22 12.78 -4.44
N PHE A 139 -13.21 11.66 -5.17
CA PHE A 139 -14.23 11.32 -6.15
C PHE A 139 -15.47 10.67 -5.55
N VAL A 140 -15.30 9.84 -4.51
CA VAL A 140 -16.40 9.05 -3.91
C VAL A 140 -16.65 9.45 -2.45
N SER A 141 -15.63 9.98 -1.75
CA SER A 141 -15.64 10.36 -0.31
C SER A 141 -17.01 10.26 0.37
N PRO A 142 -17.29 9.16 1.09
CA PRO A 142 -18.57 8.91 1.74
C PRO A 142 -18.78 9.74 3.01
N TYR A 143 -17.84 10.64 3.32
CA TYR A 143 -18.00 11.62 4.39
C TYR A 143 -19.05 12.67 4.01
N VAL A 144 -19.70 13.25 5.02
CA VAL A 144 -20.59 14.39 4.84
C VAL A 144 -19.79 15.54 4.20
N LYS A 145 -20.34 16.19 3.17
CA LYS A 145 -19.65 17.33 2.55
C LYS A 145 -19.68 18.51 3.51
N LEU A 146 -18.60 19.29 3.54
CA LEU A 146 -18.51 20.45 4.42
C LEU A 146 -19.63 21.49 4.17
N ASP A 147 -20.04 21.64 2.91
CA ASP A 147 -21.11 22.56 2.52
C ASP A 147 -22.50 22.12 3.00
N ASP A 148 -22.68 20.81 3.22
CA ASP A 148 -23.93 20.21 3.69
C ASP A 148 -24.04 20.20 5.23
N LEU A 149 -22.97 20.59 5.94
CA LEU A 149 -22.98 20.65 7.40
C LEU A 149 -23.81 21.84 7.91
N PRO A 150 -24.55 21.68 9.02
CA PRO A 150 -25.25 22.79 9.65
C PRO A 150 -24.25 23.84 10.17
N GLU A 151 -24.70 25.09 10.26
CA GLU A 151 -23.83 26.24 10.62
C GLU A 151 -23.19 26.10 12.00
N ASP A 152 -23.91 25.50 12.95
CA ASP A 152 -23.45 25.25 14.31
C ASP A 152 -22.59 23.98 14.43
N CYS A 153 -22.77 23.05 13.49
CA CYS A 153 -22.05 21.79 13.40
C CYS A 153 -21.95 21.01 14.72
N ASN A 154 -23.02 21.12 15.50
CA ASN A 154 -23.02 20.75 16.90
C ASN A 154 -23.41 19.28 17.10
N TYR A 155 -23.01 18.41 16.17
CA TYR A 155 -23.20 16.98 16.26
C TYR A 155 -21.89 16.27 16.62
N PRO A 156 -21.87 15.48 17.71
CA PRO A 156 -20.68 14.76 18.14
C PRO A 156 -20.06 13.94 17.01
N CYS A 157 -20.85 13.20 16.25
CA CYS A 157 -20.38 12.30 15.20
C CYS A 157 -19.46 13.00 14.18
N TYR A 158 -19.66 14.29 13.88
CA TYR A 158 -18.85 15.02 12.91
C TYR A 158 -17.38 15.11 13.33
N LYS A 159 -17.11 15.24 14.62
CA LYS A 159 -15.75 15.38 15.17
C LYS A 159 -15.00 14.06 15.28
N TYR A 160 -15.71 12.93 15.31
CA TYR A 160 -15.13 11.59 15.26
C TYR A 160 -14.93 11.07 13.83
N GLN A 161 -15.39 11.80 12.81
CA GLN A 161 -15.21 11.39 11.42
C GLN A 161 -13.74 11.43 11.03
N GLY A 162 -13.31 10.39 10.31
CA GLY A 162 -11.96 10.31 9.81
C GLY A 162 -11.39 8.91 9.87
N LYS A 163 -10.06 8.84 9.87
CA LYS A 163 -9.31 7.59 9.93
C LYS A 163 -8.78 7.34 11.33
N TRP A 164 -9.08 6.16 11.83
CA TRP A 164 -8.62 5.63 13.11
C TRP A 164 -7.70 4.44 12.84
N LYS A 165 -6.58 4.35 13.55
CA LYS A 165 -5.64 3.23 13.44
C LYS A 165 -5.45 2.55 14.78
N LEU A 166 -5.19 1.25 14.76
CA LEU A 166 -4.74 0.54 15.95
C LEU A 166 -3.45 1.18 16.47
N LYS A 167 -3.46 1.64 17.73
CA LYS A 167 -2.31 2.31 18.35
C LYS A 167 -1.17 1.32 18.62
N GLU A 168 -1.49 0.19 19.23
CA GLU A 168 -0.52 -0.85 19.59
C GLU A 168 -1.01 -2.24 19.21
N ASN A 169 -0.05 -3.09 18.87
CA ASN A 169 -0.31 -4.49 18.61
C ASN A 169 -0.64 -5.20 19.92
N TYR A 170 -1.64 -6.08 19.90
CA TYR A 170 -1.97 -6.93 21.05
C TYR A 170 -1.85 -8.41 20.68
N LYS A 171 -1.48 -9.23 21.65
CA LYS A 171 -1.35 -10.68 21.49
C LYS A 171 -2.36 -11.38 22.36
N ILE A 172 -2.84 -12.52 21.88
CA ILE A 172 -3.74 -13.40 22.62
C ILE A 172 -3.23 -14.83 22.44
N PRO A 173 -2.89 -15.56 23.53
CA PRO A 173 -2.65 -16.99 23.43
C PRO A 173 -3.99 -17.65 23.07
N PHE A 174 -4.08 -18.42 22.00
CA PHE A 174 -5.39 -18.89 21.54
C PHE A 174 -5.40 -20.39 21.32
N PHE A 175 -6.59 -20.98 21.47
CA PHE A 175 -6.89 -22.39 21.22
C PHE A 175 -6.43 -23.37 22.33
N ILE A 176 -7.26 -23.51 23.37
CA ILE A 176 -6.99 -24.40 24.53
C ILE A 176 -6.87 -25.87 24.13
N GLU A 177 -7.61 -26.31 23.11
CA GLU A 177 -7.59 -27.72 22.70
C GLU A 177 -6.24 -28.17 22.15
N LYS A 178 -5.38 -27.23 21.73
CA LYS A 178 -4.03 -27.53 21.28
C LYS A 178 -3.11 -26.36 21.56
N ASN A 179 -2.17 -26.58 22.48
CA ASN A 179 -1.17 -25.59 22.83
C ASN A 179 -0.36 -25.10 21.63
N GLY A 180 0.20 -23.92 21.80
CA GLY A 180 1.15 -23.32 20.88
C GLY A 180 0.53 -22.40 19.83
N PHE A 181 -0.78 -22.23 19.73
CA PHE A 181 -1.36 -21.25 18.80
C PHE A 181 -1.43 -19.85 19.44
N HIS A 182 -0.96 -18.84 18.72
CA HIS A 182 -0.89 -17.45 19.19
C HIS A 182 -1.42 -16.48 18.14
N TYR A 183 -2.29 -15.57 18.58
CA TYR A 183 -2.92 -14.58 17.74
C TYR A 183 -2.23 -13.25 17.99
N LEU A 184 -1.77 -12.61 16.94
CA LEU A 184 -1.13 -11.30 16.99
C LEU A 184 -1.94 -10.33 16.15
N ALA A 185 -2.54 -9.33 16.78
CA ALA A 185 -3.12 -8.23 16.05
C ALA A 185 -2.03 -7.28 15.56
N LYS A 186 -1.87 -7.20 14.24
CA LYS A 186 -0.71 -6.53 13.62
C LYS A 186 -1.02 -5.12 13.15
N GLU A 187 -2.22 -4.91 12.62
CA GLU A 187 -2.73 -3.60 12.26
C GLU A 187 -4.26 -3.62 12.19
N ALA A 188 -4.86 -2.46 12.48
CA ALA A 188 -6.24 -2.20 12.11
C ALA A 188 -6.36 -0.76 11.60
N SER A 189 -7.17 -0.56 10.57
CA SER A 189 -7.53 0.75 10.04
C SER A 189 -9.05 0.83 9.93
N MET A 190 -9.63 1.85 10.54
CA MET A 190 -11.06 2.11 10.54
C MET A 190 -11.35 3.49 9.96
N TYR A 191 -12.30 3.56 9.05
CA TYR A 191 -12.84 4.82 8.55
C TYR A 191 -14.23 5.02 9.15
N ALA A 192 -14.38 6.05 9.97
CA ALA A 192 -15.63 6.37 10.65
C ALA A 192 -16.32 7.55 9.95
N LYS A 193 -17.60 7.39 9.60
CA LYS A 193 -18.45 8.46 9.06
C LYS A 193 -19.66 8.67 9.96
N CYS A 194 -20.20 9.88 9.97
CA CYS A 194 -21.45 10.18 10.68
C CYS A 194 -22.65 9.58 9.94
N THR A 195 -23.63 9.07 10.67
CA THR A 195 -24.92 8.62 10.12
C THR A 195 -26.05 9.54 10.55
N GLU A 196 -26.57 10.33 9.61
CA GLU A 196 -27.67 11.28 9.88
C GLU A 196 -29.05 10.60 9.84
N SER A 197 -29.18 9.47 9.14
CA SER A 197 -30.47 8.82 8.91
C SER A 197 -31.07 8.14 10.15
N GLU A 198 -30.27 7.87 11.18
CA GLU A 198 -30.67 7.05 12.33
C GLU A 198 -30.77 7.82 13.65
N SER A 199 -30.11 8.98 13.79
CA SER A 199 -30.17 9.79 15.02
C SER A 199 -30.49 11.25 14.72
N ARG A 200 -31.48 11.80 15.43
CA ARG A 200 -31.81 13.25 15.37
C ARG A 200 -30.77 14.14 16.05
N ASN A 201 -29.87 13.55 16.83
CA ASN A 201 -28.90 14.27 17.68
C ASN A 201 -27.45 14.12 17.18
N GLY A 202 -27.25 13.44 16.03
CA GLY A 202 -25.93 13.25 15.43
C GLY A 202 -24.92 12.54 16.33
N ASN A 203 -25.38 11.52 17.06
CA ASN A 203 -24.55 10.78 18.02
C ASN A 203 -24.12 9.40 17.52
N THR A 204 -24.46 9.05 16.28
CA THR A 204 -24.13 7.74 15.69
C THR A 204 -23.05 7.87 14.63
N LEU A 205 -22.13 6.89 14.63
CA LEU A 205 -21.09 6.71 13.63
C LEU A 205 -21.18 5.32 13.02
N GLU A 206 -20.85 5.22 11.74
CA GLU A 206 -20.60 3.97 11.07
C GLU A 206 -19.10 3.85 10.77
N GLY A 207 -18.46 2.80 11.28
CA GLY A 207 -17.03 2.54 11.11
C GLY A 207 -16.77 1.33 10.23
N TYR A 208 -16.13 1.53 9.08
CA TYR A 208 -15.67 0.44 8.22
C TYR A 208 -14.22 0.13 8.57
N GLU A 209 -13.98 -1.06 9.07
CA GLU A 209 -12.70 -1.44 9.65
C GLU A 209 -12.09 -2.62 8.91
N TYR A 210 -10.83 -2.49 8.56
CA TYR A 210 -9.95 -3.58 8.15
C TYR A 210 -9.02 -3.93 9.29
N GLN A 211 -8.88 -5.23 9.56
CA GLN A 211 -7.93 -5.79 10.53
C GLN A 211 -7.03 -6.81 9.82
N MET A 212 -5.72 -6.69 10.06
CA MET A 212 -4.75 -7.72 9.73
C MET A 212 -4.21 -8.32 11.02
N HIS A 213 -4.41 -9.62 11.17
CA HIS A 213 -3.90 -10.39 12.27
C HIS A 213 -3.03 -11.52 11.77
N GLU A 214 -2.17 -12.05 12.63
CA GLU A 214 -1.28 -13.16 12.32
C GLU A 214 -1.54 -14.31 13.26
N ILE A 215 -1.53 -15.52 12.71
CA ILE A 215 -1.54 -16.76 13.48
C ILE A 215 -0.12 -17.30 13.52
N TRP A 216 0.39 -17.47 14.74
CA TRP A 216 1.72 -17.97 15.05
C TRP A 216 1.63 -19.28 15.81
N TYR A 217 2.70 -20.08 15.72
CA TYR A 217 2.83 -21.34 16.42
C TYR A 217 4.10 -21.42 17.25
N ASP A 218 3.97 -21.62 18.56
CA ASP A 218 5.08 -21.91 19.48
C ASP A 218 5.42 -23.41 19.45
N LYS A 219 6.60 -23.73 18.92
CA LYS A 219 7.14 -25.09 18.82
C LYS A 219 7.30 -25.79 20.16
N ARG A 220 7.33 -25.05 21.27
CA ARG A 220 7.42 -25.60 22.64
C ARG A 220 6.06 -26.05 23.17
N GLU A 221 4.96 -25.63 22.54
CA GLU A 221 3.59 -25.98 22.94
C GLU A 221 3.30 -25.70 24.42
N LEU A 222 3.77 -24.54 24.92
CA LEU A 222 3.50 -24.11 26.29
C LEU A 222 1.99 -23.96 26.52
N PRO A 223 1.49 -24.34 27.72
CA PRO A 223 0.07 -24.18 28.06
C PRO A 223 -0.30 -22.70 28.14
N ILE A 224 -1.55 -22.37 27.84
CA ILE A 224 -2.09 -21.00 27.83
C ILE A 224 -1.85 -20.28 29.17
N ASP A 225 -1.96 -21.00 30.29
CA ASP A 225 -1.69 -20.52 31.66
C ASP A 225 -0.29 -19.90 31.83
N SER A 226 0.66 -20.28 30.98
CA SER A 226 2.00 -19.68 30.97
C SER A 226 1.97 -18.20 30.61
N PHE A 227 0.96 -17.76 29.86
CA PHE A 227 0.85 -16.43 29.25
C PHE A 227 -0.20 -15.53 29.91
N ILE A 228 -1.04 -16.06 30.80
CA ILE A 228 -2.05 -15.32 31.56
C ILE A 228 -1.67 -15.25 33.04
N HIS A 229 -2.15 -14.24 33.76
CA HIS A 229 -1.94 -14.13 35.21
C HIS A 229 -2.61 -15.29 35.96
N GLU A 230 -2.00 -15.71 37.08
CA GLU A 230 -2.52 -16.81 37.91
C GLU A 230 -3.85 -16.40 38.58
N ASN A 231 -4.71 -17.38 38.89
CA ASN A 231 -6.00 -17.24 39.60
C ASN A 231 -7.22 -16.78 38.78
N GLY A 232 -7.40 -17.31 37.56
CA GLY A 232 -8.66 -17.13 36.84
C GLY A 232 -8.87 -15.73 36.27
N SER A 233 -7.84 -14.88 36.31
CA SER A 233 -7.83 -13.61 35.58
C SER A 233 -7.78 -13.87 34.08
N THR A 234 -8.53 -13.09 33.31
CA THR A 234 -8.48 -13.07 31.85
C THR A 234 -7.30 -12.25 31.32
N GLU A 235 -6.50 -11.67 32.22
CA GLU A 235 -5.41 -10.74 31.94
C GLU A 235 -4.15 -11.45 31.44
N ILE A 236 -3.57 -10.85 30.41
CA ILE A 236 -2.39 -11.37 29.72
C ILE A 236 -1.13 -10.76 30.31
N LYS A 237 -0.12 -11.59 30.60
CA LYS A 237 1.13 -11.15 31.23
C LYS A 237 1.92 -10.19 30.33
N ASP A 238 2.49 -9.15 30.94
CA ASP A 238 3.30 -8.13 30.25
C ASP A 238 4.46 -8.73 29.44
N PHE A 239 5.14 -9.75 29.99
CA PHE A 239 6.24 -10.39 29.28
C PHE A 239 5.79 -10.92 27.92
N TYR A 240 4.59 -11.47 27.83
CA TYR A 240 4.04 -12.03 26.60
C TYR A 240 3.65 -10.94 25.61
N GLN A 241 3.04 -9.84 26.09
CA GLN A 241 2.78 -8.67 25.25
C GLN A 241 4.07 -8.05 24.72
N GLY A 242 5.19 -8.12 25.45
CA GLY A 242 6.51 -7.69 25.00
C GLY A 242 7.25 -8.63 24.04
N LEU A 243 6.83 -9.89 23.88
CA LEU A 243 7.57 -10.88 23.07
C LEU A 243 7.47 -10.62 21.56
N ASP A 244 8.60 -10.41 20.89
CA ASP A 244 8.63 -10.35 19.42
C ASP A 244 8.70 -11.76 18.81
N PHE A 245 7.56 -12.27 18.33
CA PHE A 245 7.47 -13.60 17.71
C PHE A 245 8.39 -13.75 16.50
N SER A 246 8.63 -12.67 15.74
CA SER A 246 9.47 -12.73 14.54
C SER A 246 10.95 -12.94 14.84
N LYS A 247 11.40 -12.55 16.04
CA LYS A 247 12.78 -12.69 16.51
C LYS A 247 13.01 -13.95 17.34
N ASN A 248 11.94 -14.63 17.77
CA ASN A 248 12.04 -15.79 18.62
C ASN A 248 11.96 -17.08 17.78
N PRO A 249 13.04 -17.90 17.74
CA PRO A 249 13.10 -19.08 16.89
C PRO A 249 12.10 -20.17 17.26
N ASN A 250 11.45 -20.08 18.43
CA ASN A 250 10.38 -21.01 18.82
C ASN A 250 9.06 -20.72 18.11
N PHE A 251 8.87 -19.50 17.60
CA PHE A 251 7.62 -19.10 16.97
C PHE A 251 7.72 -19.19 15.44
N VAL A 252 6.72 -19.79 14.82
CA VAL A 252 6.60 -19.92 13.38
C VAL A 252 5.29 -19.27 12.94
N LYS A 253 5.35 -18.25 12.06
CA LYS A 253 4.14 -17.68 11.46
C LYS A 253 3.48 -18.75 10.60
N LEU A 254 2.19 -18.97 10.78
CA LEU A 254 1.40 -19.93 10.01
C LEU A 254 0.53 -19.27 8.95
N ALA A 255 -0.13 -18.17 9.31
CA ALA A 255 -1.07 -17.50 8.42
C ALA A 255 -1.25 -16.02 8.75
N THR A 256 -1.80 -15.27 7.79
CA THR A 256 -2.33 -13.91 7.97
C THR A 256 -3.85 -13.97 7.84
N VAL A 257 -4.56 -13.43 8.81
CA VAL A 257 -6.03 -13.30 8.79
C VAL A 257 -6.37 -11.87 8.44
N HIS A 258 -7.17 -11.69 7.39
CA HIS A 258 -7.72 -10.40 6.99
C HIS A 258 -9.20 -10.37 7.35
N THR A 259 -9.64 -9.43 8.18
CA THR A 259 -11.06 -9.32 8.56
C THR A 259 -11.58 -7.92 8.29
N PHE A 260 -12.75 -7.85 7.68
CA PHE A 260 -13.50 -6.62 7.45
C PHE A 260 -14.69 -6.57 8.38
N PHE A 261 -14.83 -5.46 9.11
CA PHE A 261 -15.93 -5.19 10.02
C PHE A 261 -16.72 -3.98 9.55
N ARG A 262 -18.03 -4.06 9.75
CA ARG A 262 -18.91 -2.92 9.81
C ARG A 262 -19.25 -2.70 11.28
N ASN A 263 -18.79 -1.60 11.84
CA ASN A 263 -19.03 -1.18 13.20
C ASN A 263 -20.07 -0.06 13.22
N GLU A 264 -20.85 -0.02 14.28
CA GLU A 264 -21.71 1.10 14.65
C GLU A 264 -21.25 1.59 16.02
N PHE A 265 -21.08 2.90 16.16
CA PHE A 265 -20.76 3.51 17.44
C PHE A 265 -21.84 4.50 17.82
N VAL A 266 -22.29 4.43 19.06
CA VAL A 266 -23.22 5.39 19.65
C VAL A 266 -22.48 6.15 20.73
N ILE A 267 -22.41 7.46 20.57
CA ILE A 267 -21.82 8.38 21.54
C ILE A 267 -22.92 8.75 22.53
N ASP A 268 -22.73 8.38 23.79
CA ASP A 268 -23.59 8.80 24.90
C ASP A 268 -22.75 9.55 25.94
N SER A 269 -22.77 10.88 25.86
CA SER A 269 -22.29 11.84 26.87
C SER A 269 -20.84 11.62 27.36
N ALA A 270 -20.61 10.56 28.12
CA ALA A 270 -19.33 10.15 28.68
C ALA A 270 -18.74 8.86 28.07
N VAL A 271 -19.52 8.11 27.29
CA VAL A 271 -19.12 6.81 26.74
C VAL A 271 -19.38 6.68 25.25
N VAL A 272 -18.63 5.77 24.62
CA VAL A 272 -18.81 5.31 23.25
C VAL A 272 -19.15 3.82 23.31
N ILE A 273 -20.38 3.52 22.92
CA ILE A 273 -20.91 2.16 22.83
C ILE A 273 -20.59 1.65 21.43
N ARG A 274 -19.97 0.47 21.34
CA ARG A 274 -19.59 -0.16 20.08
C ARG A 274 -20.41 -1.41 19.83
N SER A 275 -21.00 -1.52 18.64
CA SER A 275 -21.46 -2.78 18.09
C SER A 275 -20.81 -3.03 16.74
N GLY A 276 -20.65 -4.29 16.33
CA GLY A 276 -19.97 -4.58 15.08
C GLY A 276 -20.22 -5.99 14.57
N LYS A 277 -20.15 -6.13 13.24
CA LYS A 277 -20.35 -7.38 12.53
C LYS A 277 -19.24 -7.58 11.51
N VAL A 278 -18.73 -8.81 11.42
CA VAL A 278 -17.83 -9.21 10.33
C VAL A 278 -18.62 -9.29 9.03
N ILE A 279 -18.14 -8.58 8.01
CA ILE A 279 -18.71 -8.55 6.66
C ILE A 279 -17.86 -9.32 5.64
N GLY A 280 -16.60 -9.59 5.97
CA GLY A 280 -15.71 -10.38 5.12
C GLY A 280 -14.50 -10.87 5.91
N ARG A 281 -14.00 -12.06 5.55
CA ARG A 281 -12.78 -12.61 6.12
C ARG A 281 -12.05 -13.45 5.08
N ASP A 282 -10.73 -13.31 5.07
CA ASP A 282 -9.82 -14.10 4.25
C ASP A 282 -8.66 -14.61 5.11
N LEU A 283 -8.11 -15.77 4.74
CA LEU A 283 -7.01 -16.43 5.44
C LEU A 283 -5.91 -16.78 4.45
N GLU A 284 -4.77 -16.12 4.58
CA GLU A 284 -3.58 -16.39 3.80
C GLU A 284 -2.65 -17.34 4.58
N ILE A 285 -2.68 -18.62 4.23
CA ILE A 285 -1.85 -19.65 4.86
C ILE A 285 -0.47 -19.67 4.19
N ARG A 286 0.62 -19.71 4.97
CA ARG A 286 1.97 -19.87 4.43
C ARG A 286 2.13 -21.22 3.72
N SER A 287 2.97 -21.24 2.70
CA SER A 287 3.11 -22.43 1.86
C SER A 287 3.71 -23.59 2.64
N ARG A 288 3.32 -24.82 2.28
CA ARG A 288 3.84 -26.04 2.90
C ARG A 288 5.37 -26.12 2.83
N VAL A 289 5.96 -25.66 1.73
CA VAL A 289 7.43 -25.63 1.53
C VAL A 289 8.11 -24.72 2.55
N GLN A 290 7.54 -23.53 2.78
CA GLN A 290 8.05 -22.60 3.78
C GLN A 290 7.94 -23.17 5.20
N LEU A 291 6.79 -23.75 5.54
CA LEU A 291 6.58 -24.35 6.86
C LEU A 291 7.50 -25.56 7.09
N LEU A 292 7.74 -26.39 6.07
CA LEU A 292 8.70 -27.49 6.17
C LEU A 292 10.11 -27.01 6.49
N GLY A 293 10.54 -25.87 5.93
CA GLY A 293 11.82 -25.25 6.28
C GLY A 293 11.91 -24.78 7.74
N ASP A 294 10.78 -24.31 8.31
CA ASP A 294 10.73 -23.78 9.68
C ASP A 294 10.59 -24.87 10.76
N PHE A 295 9.91 -25.98 10.43
CA PHE A 295 9.64 -27.10 11.35
C PHE A 295 10.61 -28.28 11.20
N ASN A 296 11.13 -28.52 9.99
CA ASN A 296 11.90 -29.73 9.62
C ASN A 296 11.19 -31.07 9.95
N ASP A 297 9.84 -31.06 10.04
CA ASP A 297 9.03 -32.24 10.35
C ASP A 297 7.71 -32.21 9.55
N GLU A 298 7.56 -33.12 8.61
CA GLU A 298 6.39 -33.22 7.74
C GLU A 298 5.12 -33.62 8.48
N SER A 299 5.24 -34.45 9.50
CA SER A 299 4.11 -34.86 10.36
C SER A 299 3.61 -33.67 11.17
N LYS A 300 4.53 -32.89 11.77
CA LYS A 300 4.19 -31.68 12.51
C LYS A 300 3.53 -30.63 11.61
N VAL A 301 4.09 -30.38 10.42
CA VAL A 301 3.49 -29.44 9.44
C VAL A 301 2.08 -29.87 9.08
N ARG A 302 1.85 -31.15 8.77
CA ARG A 302 0.51 -31.66 8.46
C ARG A 302 -0.45 -31.49 9.64
N SER A 303 -0.01 -31.80 10.86
CA SER A 303 -0.79 -31.67 12.09
C SER A 303 -1.18 -30.21 12.39
N VAL A 304 -0.24 -29.28 12.21
CA VAL A 304 -0.46 -27.84 12.41
C VAL A 304 -1.41 -27.27 11.36
N LEU A 305 -1.23 -27.61 10.09
CA LEU A 305 -2.12 -27.16 9.01
C LEU A 305 -3.54 -27.71 9.15
N ASN A 306 -3.69 -28.97 9.57
CA ASN A 306 -5.00 -29.55 9.85
C ASN A 306 -5.72 -28.78 10.97
N GLU A 307 -5.00 -28.42 12.04
CA GLU A 307 -5.62 -27.65 13.14
C GLU A 307 -5.92 -26.22 12.72
N LEU A 308 -5.03 -25.57 11.96
CA LEU A 308 -5.27 -24.25 11.39
C LEU A 308 -6.52 -24.23 10.53
N ASN A 309 -6.73 -25.26 9.70
CA ASN A 309 -7.95 -25.40 8.92
C ASN A 309 -9.19 -25.58 9.80
N ARG A 310 -9.12 -26.35 10.90
CA ARG A 310 -10.23 -26.49 11.85
C ARG A 310 -10.58 -25.16 12.52
N ILE A 311 -9.56 -24.40 12.92
CA ILE A 311 -9.71 -23.03 13.44
C ILE A 311 -10.43 -22.18 12.40
N ALA A 312 -9.98 -22.23 11.15
CA ALA A 312 -10.51 -21.43 10.05
C ALA A 312 -11.97 -21.74 9.71
N THR A 313 -12.34 -23.02 9.61
CA THR A 313 -13.65 -23.45 9.09
C THR A 313 -14.76 -23.48 10.13
N GLY A 314 -14.45 -23.52 11.42
CA GLY A 314 -15.48 -23.76 12.45
C GLY A 314 -15.39 -22.92 13.71
N ARG A 315 -14.30 -22.17 13.93
CA ARG A 315 -14.09 -21.46 15.20
C ARG A 315 -13.68 -20.02 15.06
N LEU A 316 -13.23 -19.59 13.88
CA LEU A 316 -13.11 -18.17 13.57
C LEU A 316 -14.47 -17.44 13.68
N GLU A 317 -15.61 -18.15 13.61
CA GLU A 317 -16.92 -17.56 13.89
C GLU A 317 -17.08 -17.02 15.33
N ASP A 318 -16.43 -17.65 16.32
CA ASP A 318 -16.41 -17.16 17.71
C ASP A 318 -15.69 -15.80 17.84
N PHE A 319 -14.83 -15.45 16.87
CA PHE A 319 -14.11 -14.18 16.80
C PHE A 319 -14.96 -13.08 16.12
N SER A 320 -16.21 -13.39 15.76
CA SER A 320 -17.08 -12.52 14.94
C SER A 320 -18.50 -12.35 15.49
N ARG A 321 -18.81 -12.92 16.66
CA ARG A 321 -20.15 -12.86 17.26
C ARG A 321 -20.07 -12.51 18.75
N PRO A 322 -20.84 -11.50 19.16
CA PRO A 322 -20.43 -10.10 19.01
C PRO A 322 -19.05 -9.86 19.66
N ILE A 323 -18.32 -8.83 19.20
CA ILE A 323 -17.15 -8.35 19.93
C ILE A 323 -17.63 -7.93 21.32
N ALA A 324 -17.28 -8.70 22.35
CA ALA A 324 -17.62 -8.38 23.73
C ALA A 324 -16.61 -7.34 24.23
N CYS A 325 -16.80 -6.08 23.81
CA CYS A 325 -16.10 -4.96 24.42
C CYS A 325 -17.02 -4.27 25.42
N GLN A 326 -16.43 -3.78 26.50
CA GLN A 326 -17.06 -2.80 27.37
C GLN A 326 -17.14 -1.45 26.65
N ASP A 327 -18.06 -0.61 27.11
CA ASP A 327 -18.18 0.76 26.61
C ASP A 327 -16.89 1.53 26.90
N ALA A 328 -16.40 2.25 25.89
CA ALA A 328 -15.20 3.06 26.03
C ALA A 328 -15.55 4.44 26.59
N PRO A 329 -14.71 5.07 27.42
CA PRO A 329 -14.87 6.50 27.71
C PRO A 329 -14.71 7.32 26.42
N VAL A 330 -15.45 8.43 26.32
CA VAL A 330 -15.21 9.41 25.24
C VAL A 330 -13.79 9.98 25.36
N PRO A 331 -13.09 10.27 24.25
CA PRO A 331 -11.76 10.89 24.32
C PRO A 331 -11.79 12.25 25.02
N HIS A 332 -12.85 13.03 24.81
CA HIS A 332 -13.13 14.30 25.48
C HIS A 332 -14.62 14.43 25.80
N PHE A 333 -14.95 14.98 26.97
CA PHE A 333 -16.35 15.31 27.33
C PHE A 333 -16.92 16.40 26.42
N ASP A 334 -16.08 17.37 26.03
CA ASP A 334 -16.40 18.35 24.99
C ASP A 334 -15.92 17.81 23.64
N PHE A 335 -16.85 17.33 22.82
CA PHE A 335 -16.53 16.73 21.53
C PHE A 335 -15.89 17.72 20.54
N HIS A 336 -15.99 19.04 20.78
CA HIS A 336 -15.30 20.05 19.98
C HIS A 336 -13.78 20.05 20.19
N GLN A 337 -13.29 19.40 21.25
CA GLN A 337 -11.87 19.29 21.56
C GLN A 337 -11.20 18.07 20.91
N ILE A 338 -11.99 17.21 20.27
CA ILE A 338 -11.49 16.03 19.58
C ILE A 338 -10.60 16.44 18.41
N LYS A 339 -9.43 15.81 18.32
CA LYS A 339 -8.40 16.11 17.32
C LYS A 339 -7.53 14.89 17.02
N ASP A 340 -6.71 15.03 15.99
CA ASP A 340 -5.67 14.05 15.67
C ASP A 340 -4.83 13.71 16.93
N ASN A 341 -4.55 12.41 17.09
CA ASN A 341 -3.92 11.73 18.23
C ASN A 341 -4.79 11.48 19.46
N ASP A 342 -6.08 11.80 19.43
CA ASP A 342 -6.98 11.32 20.48
C ASP A 342 -7.21 9.81 20.39
N GLU A 343 -7.44 9.20 21.56
CA GLU A 343 -7.50 7.75 21.72
C GLU A 343 -8.91 7.29 22.11
N MET A 344 -9.32 6.17 21.52
CA MET A 344 -10.55 5.47 21.87
C MET A 344 -10.20 4.02 22.22
N SER A 345 -10.27 3.71 23.51
CA SER A 345 -9.80 2.43 24.08
C SER A 345 -10.97 1.58 24.54
N PHE A 346 -11.06 0.38 24.00
CA PHE A 346 -12.06 -0.62 24.36
C PHE A 346 -11.39 -1.79 25.10
N ASP A 347 -11.92 -2.13 26.27
CA ASP A 347 -11.57 -3.37 26.95
C ASP A 347 -12.46 -4.49 26.42
N CYS A 348 -11.84 -5.46 25.76
CA CYS A 348 -12.54 -6.48 25.00
C CYS A 348 -12.17 -7.87 25.50
N GLU A 349 -13.11 -8.80 25.34
CA GLU A 349 -12.90 -10.21 25.63
C GLU A 349 -12.98 -11.03 24.35
N LEU A 350 -12.02 -11.93 24.20
CA LEU A 350 -12.07 -12.98 23.21
C LEU A 350 -12.34 -14.31 23.90
N THR A 351 -13.49 -14.91 23.61
CA THR A 351 -13.80 -16.26 24.10
C THR A 351 -13.24 -17.27 23.12
N THR A 352 -12.22 -18.03 23.53
CA THR A 352 -11.80 -19.23 22.79
C THR A 352 -12.07 -20.45 23.65
N SER A 353 -12.88 -21.40 23.16
CA SER A 353 -13.14 -22.66 23.87
C SER A 353 -13.59 -22.50 25.34
N ARG A 354 -14.45 -21.50 25.62
CA ARG A 354 -15.08 -21.20 26.93
C ARG A 354 -14.20 -20.51 27.98
N VAL A 355 -12.98 -20.08 27.65
CA VAL A 355 -12.21 -19.17 28.51
C VAL A 355 -12.18 -17.78 27.88
N PRO A 356 -12.68 -16.75 28.57
CA PRO A 356 -12.53 -15.37 28.12
C PRO A 356 -11.09 -14.92 28.32
N LEU A 357 -10.51 -14.27 27.31
CA LEU A 357 -9.20 -13.65 27.37
C LEU A 357 -9.36 -12.16 27.11
N GLY A 358 -8.96 -11.34 28.08
CA GLY A 358 -9.05 -9.90 28.02
C GLY A 358 -7.94 -9.33 27.14
N TYR A 359 -8.29 -8.35 26.33
CA TYR A 359 -7.34 -7.55 25.57
C TYR A 359 -7.86 -6.12 25.44
N ASN A 360 -6.94 -5.16 25.48
CA ASN A 360 -7.27 -3.77 25.20
C ASN A 360 -7.09 -3.47 23.71
N LYS A 361 -8.07 -2.80 23.13
CA LYS A 361 -8.01 -2.30 21.75
C LYS A 361 -8.13 -0.79 21.74
N THR A 362 -6.99 -0.14 21.58
CA THR A 362 -6.93 1.32 21.47
C THR A 362 -6.79 1.76 20.01
N TYR A 363 -7.72 2.59 19.57
CA TYR A 363 -7.63 3.31 18.30
C TYR A 363 -7.08 4.71 18.52
N LEU A 364 -6.23 5.17 17.60
CA LEU A 364 -5.71 6.53 17.51
C LEU A 364 -6.33 7.23 16.30
N LEU A 365 -6.91 8.41 16.50
CA LEU A 365 -7.38 9.26 15.40
C LEU A 365 -6.17 9.84 14.66
N VAL A 366 -6.00 9.52 13.38
CA VAL A 366 -4.81 9.94 12.61
C VAL A 366 -5.11 10.96 11.53
N ASP A 367 -6.30 10.88 10.92
CA ASP A 367 -6.75 11.83 9.91
C ASP A 367 -8.20 12.21 10.21
N GLN A 368 -8.39 13.17 11.10
CA GLN A 368 -9.69 13.76 11.35
C GLN A 368 -10.17 14.49 10.10
N TYR A 369 -11.38 14.16 9.66
CA TYR A 369 -11.97 14.75 8.47
C TYR A 369 -12.44 16.21 8.72
N ILE A 370 -13.02 16.49 9.89
CA ILE A 370 -13.48 17.83 10.28
C ILE A 370 -12.59 18.38 11.40
N LYS A 371 -11.57 19.16 11.03
CA LYS A 371 -10.53 19.66 11.95
C LYS A 371 -10.90 20.91 12.75
N ASN A 372 -11.81 21.75 12.24
CA ASN A 372 -12.18 23.06 12.81
C ASN A 372 -13.71 23.25 12.86
N SER A 373 -14.18 24.43 13.26
CA SER A 373 -15.57 24.87 13.04
C SER A 373 -15.96 24.66 11.57
N CYS A 374 -17.15 24.14 11.33
CA CYS A 374 -17.50 23.55 10.03
C CYS A 374 -17.64 24.53 8.87
N ARG A 375 -17.53 25.82 9.13
CA ARG A 375 -17.21 26.83 8.12
C ARG A 375 -15.97 27.60 8.56
N PRO A 376 -15.03 27.90 7.63
CA PRO A 376 -14.09 28.98 7.88
C PRO A 376 -14.90 30.25 8.15
N ASN A 377 -14.56 30.99 9.21
CA ASN A 377 -15.13 32.32 9.40
C ASN A 377 -14.92 33.12 8.09
N PRO A 378 -15.95 33.80 7.58
CA PRO A 378 -15.87 34.53 6.32
C PRO A 378 -14.76 35.58 6.31
#